data_AF-A0A9Q2IIN6-F1
#
_entry.id   AF-A0A9Q2IIN6-F1
#
_cell.length_a   1.000
_cell.length_b   1.000
_cell.length_c   1.000
_cell.angle_alpha   90.00
_cell.angle_beta   90.00
_cell.angle_gamma   90.00
#
_symmetry.space_group_name_H-M   'P 1'
#
loop_
_entity.id
_entity.type
_entity.pdbx_description
1 polymer ?
#
loop_
_entity_poly.entity_id
_entity_poly.type
_entity_poly.pdbx_seq_one_letter_code
_entity_poly.pdbx_strand_id
1 'polypeptide(L)'
;MKKLYKLIGLNILVSLVLVVTAFSGVHLEYLFFPLALVTMLNLYLLYKKSNSMDEQEIKKKIMLHQIKNSLSVILGYSEALNDNVISKDEFEQNLKLEIDKMVNSIRSDLYK
;
A
#
# COMPACT_ATOMS: atom_id res chain seq x y z
N MET A 1 8.90 4.29 1.83
CA MET A 1 9.74 4.51 3.03
C MET A 1 10.79 5.61 2.86
N LYS A 2 11.91 5.41 2.13
CA LYS A 2 13.01 6.42 2.05
C LYS A 2 12.58 7.85 1.67
N LYS A 3 11.67 8.02 0.71
CA LYS A 3 11.16 9.35 0.30
C LYS A 3 10.25 9.99 1.37
N LEU A 4 9.56 9.20 2.20
CA LEU A 4 8.64 9.67 3.24
C LEU A 4 9.41 10.23 4.44
N TYR A 5 10.39 9.49 4.95
CA TYR A 5 11.28 9.97 6.02
C TYR A 5 12.06 11.21 5.61
N LYS A 6 12.44 11.33 4.34
CA LYS A 6 13.10 12.54 3.81
C LYS A 6 12.17 13.76 3.82
N LEU A 7 10.89 13.57 3.54
CA LEU A 7 9.88 14.65 3.59
C LEU A 7 9.53 15.04 5.03
N ILE A 8 9.40 14.06 5.93
CA ILE A 8 9.19 14.29 7.37
C ILE A 8 10.38 15.03 7.97
N GLY A 9 11.61 14.59 7.67
CA GLY A 9 12.83 15.26 8.11
C GLY A 9 12.94 16.70 7.58
N LEU A 10 12.55 16.94 6.33
CA LEU A 10 12.52 18.29 5.75
C LEU A 10 11.49 19.19 6.46
N ASN A 11 10.29 18.68 6.76
CA ASN A 11 9.28 19.45 7.49
C ASN A 11 9.72 19.78 8.93
N ILE A 12 10.34 18.83 9.63
CA ILE A 12 10.90 19.08 10.97
C ILE A 12 11.97 20.17 10.91
N LEU A 13 12.86 20.11 9.91
CA LEU A 13 13.91 21.12 9.70
C LEU A 13 13.32 22.51 9.44
N VAL A 14 12.32 22.61 8.57
CA VAL A 14 11.64 23.88 8.25
C VAL A 14 10.94 24.45 9.48
N SER A 15 10.24 23.61 10.27
CA SER A 15 9.61 24.04 11.52
C SER A 15 10.63 24.53 12.55
N LEU A 16 11.79 23.89 12.64
CA LEU A 16 12.88 24.31 13.53
C LEU A 16 13.46 25.66 13.14
N VAL A 17 13.70 25.86 11.84
CA VAL A 17 14.17 27.16 11.30
C VAL A 17 13.13 28.25 11.60
N LEU A 18 11.84 27.97 11.41
CA LEU A 18 10.74 28.88 11.73
C LEU A 18 10.74 29.32 13.20
N VAL A 19 10.85 28.37 14.13
CA VAL A 19 10.92 28.65 15.57
C VAL A 19 12.13 29.52 15.89
N VAL A 20 13.32 29.16 15.41
CA VAL A 20 14.55 29.95 15.63
C VAL A 20 14.40 31.37 15.08
N THR A 21 13.85 31.53 13.87
CA THR A 21 13.64 32.85 13.27
C THR A 21 12.64 33.71 14.06
N ALA A 22 11.57 33.12 14.58
CA ALA A 22 10.57 33.82 15.39
C ALA A 22 11.13 34.31 16.75
N PHE A 23 11.99 33.51 17.40
CA PHE A 23 12.62 33.88 18.68
C PHE A 23 13.81 34.84 18.52
N SER A 24 14.43 34.91 17.33
CA SER A 24 15.58 35.78 17.05
C SER A 24 15.23 37.27 16.83
N GLY A 25 13.97 37.66 16.91
CA GLY A 25 13.53 39.06 16.81
C GLY A 25 13.62 39.66 15.39
N VAL A 26 13.85 38.84 14.37
CA VAL A 26 13.86 39.28 12.97
C VAL A 26 12.40 39.50 12.53
N HIS A 27 12.05 40.73 12.15
CA HIS A 27 10.72 41.12 11.63
C HIS A 27 10.44 40.47 10.26
N LEU A 28 10.18 39.16 10.27
CA LEU A 28 9.81 38.32 9.12
C LEU A 28 8.30 38.04 9.11
N GLU A 29 7.49 38.98 9.61
CA GLU A 29 6.04 38.84 9.77
C GLU A 29 5.34 38.45 8.44
N TYR A 30 5.84 38.96 7.31
CA TYR A 30 5.32 38.63 5.98
C TYR A 30 5.83 37.30 5.40
N LEU A 31 6.92 36.73 5.94
CA LEU A 31 7.47 35.44 5.48
C LEU A 31 6.83 34.27 6.23
N PHE A 32 6.29 34.52 7.43
CA PHE A 32 5.66 33.51 8.28
C PHE A 32 4.37 32.95 7.68
N PHE A 33 3.54 33.82 7.08
CA PHE A 33 2.25 33.40 6.52
C PHE A 33 2.38 32.50 5.27
N PRO A 34 3.20 32.85 4.25
CA PRO A 34 3.46 31.96 3.13
C PRO A 34 4.09 30.63 3.57
N LEU A 35 5.01 30.66 4.55
CA LEU A 35 5.70 29.47 5.00
C LEU A 35 4.78 28.54 5.80
N ALA A 36 3.87 29.08 6.62
CA ALA A 36 2.83 28.32 7.30
C ALA A 36 1.83 27.66 6.33
N LEU A 37 1.49 28.33 5.23
CA LEU A 37 0.67 27.74 4.16
C LEU A 37 1.39 26.57 3.46
N VAL A 38 2.69 26.73 3.16
CA VAL A 38 3.48 25.67 2.53
C VAL A 38 3.63 24.45 3.45
N THR A 39 3.85 24.66 4.76
CA THR A 39 3.93 23.54 5.73
C THR A 39 2.60 22.82 5.88
N MET A 40 1.48 23.56 5.96
CA MET A 40 0.12 22.99 5.96
C MET A 40 -0.15 22.14 4.71
N LEU A 41 0.15 22.65 3.52
CA LEU A 41 -0.02 21.90 2.27
C LEU A 41 0.86 20.65 2.22
N ASN A 42 2.10 20.74 2.69
CA ASN A 42 3.00 19.59 2.77
C ASN A 42 2.50 18.52 3.75
N LEU A 43 1.96 18.92 4.91
CA LEU A 43 1.34 18.01 5.87
C LEU A 43 0.11 17.32 5.29
N TYR A 44 -0.75 18.06 4.58
CA TYR A 44 -1.91 17.49 3.91
C TYR A 44 -1.53 16.47 2.83
N LEU A 45 -0.54 16.80 1.97
CA LEU A 45 -0.05 15.88 0.94
C LEU A 45 0.59 14.63 1.55
N LEU A 46 1.32 14.77 2.66
CA LEU A 46 1.88 13.67 3.42
C LEU A 46 0.79 12.76 4.00
N TYR A 47 -0.21 13.34 4.65
CA TYR A 47 -1.33 12.61 5.21
C TYR A 47 -2.06 11.81 4.14
N LYS A 48 -2.41 12.45 3.01
CA LYS A 48 -3.08 11.78 1.88
C LYS A 48 -2.22 10.63 1.32
N LYS A 49 -0.91 10.87 1.18
CA LYS A 49 0.01 9.86 0.66
C LYS A 49 0.21 8.69 1.62
N SER A 50 0.32 8.95 2.93
CA SER A 50 0.40 7.91 3.95
C SER A 50 -0.84 7.01 3.91
N ASN A 51 -2.03 7.62 3.90
CA ASN A 51 -3.29 6.88 3.88
C ASN A 51 -3.42 5.99 2.63
N SER A 52 -2.97 6.49 1.47
CA SER A 52 -2.94 5.69 0.23
C SER A 52 -1.92 4.54 0.27
N MET A 53 -0.81 4.70 0.99
CA MET A 53 0.18 3.63 1.16
C MET A 53 -0.37 2.51 2.05
N ASP A 54 -1.04 2.88 3.15
CA ASP A 54 -1.67 1.92 4.06
C ASP A 54 -2.79 1.14 3.35
N GLU A 55 -3.61 1.81 2.53
CA GLU A 55 -4.64 1.16 1.72
C GLU A 55 -4.05 0.15 0.72
N GLN A 56 -2.94 0.50 0.04
CA GLN A 56 -2.25 -0.40 -0.87
C GLN A 56 -1.63 -1.62 -0.16
N GLU A 57 -1.10 -1.43 1.05
CA GLU A 57 -0.53 -2.52 1.84
C GLU A 57 -1.60 -3.50 2.32
N ILE A 58 -2.76 -2.97 2.77
CA ILE A 58 -3.92 -3.78 3.13
C ILE A 58 -4.43 -4.58 1.93
N LYS A 59 -4.58 -3.95 0.75
CA LYS A 59 -5.01 -4.64 -0.48
C LYS A 59 -4.06 -5.78 -0.85
N LYS A 60 -2.74 -5.54 -0.83
CA LYS A 60 -1.74 -6.59 -1.09
C LYS A 60 -1.85 -7.76 -0.12
N LYS A 61 -2.09 -7.51 1.17
CA LYS A 61 -2.24 -8.57 2.17
C LYS A 61 -3.49 -9.42 1.91
N ILE A 62 -4.59 -8.79 1.51
CA ILE A 62 -5.83 -9.47 1.14
C ILE A 62 -5.60 -10.33 -0.12
N MET A 63 -4.99 -9.77 -1.16
CA MET A 63 -4.66 -10.49 -2.39
C MET A 63 -3.78 -11.71 -2.12
N LEU A 64 -2.72 -11.54 -1.31
CA LEU A 64 -1.82 -12.63 -0.93
C LEU A 64 -2.57 -13.75 -0.18
N HIS A 65 -3.49 -13.38 0.72
CA HIS A 65 -4.32 -14.34 1.45
C HIS A 65 -5.24 -15.12 0.50
N GLN A 66 -5.86 -14.46 -0.47
CA GLN A 66 -6.69 -15.10 -1.49
C GLN A 66 -5.88 -16.09 -2.34
N ILE A 67 -4.71 -15.67 -2.83
CA ILE A 67 -3.81 -16.55 -3.60
C ILE A 67 -3.39 -17.77 -2.78
N LYS A 68 -3.04 -17.58 -1.49
CA LYS A 68 -2.68 -18.68 -0.60
C LYS A 68 -3.83 -19.68 -0.43
N ASN A 69 -5.06 -19.20 -0.27
CA ASN A 69 -6.22 -20.07 -0.13
C ASN A 69 -6.48 -20.86 -1.41
N SER A 70 -6.42 -20.21 -2.57
CA SER A 70 -6.55 -20.86 -3.88
C SER A 70 -5.49 -21.95 -4.10
N LEU A 71 -4.23 -21.70 -3.73
CA LEU A 71 -3.18 -22.72 -3.78
C LEU A 71 -3.46 -23.89 -2.83
N SER A 72 -3.97 -23.63 -1.62
CA SER A 72 -4.35 -24.67 -0.69
C SER A 72 -5.48 -25.56 -1.23
N VAL A 73 -6.43 -24.97 -1.95
CA VAL A 73 -7.53 -25.72 -2.61
C VAL A 73 -6.99 -26.58 -3.74
N ILE A 74 -6.09 -26.04 -4.58
CA ILE A 74 -5.42 -26.81 -5.65
C ILE A 74 -4.63 -28.00 -5.06
N LEU A 75 -3.92 -27.79 -3.95
CA LEU A 75 -3.20 -28.87 -3.26
C LEU A 75 -4.16 -29.96 -2.80
N GLY A 76 -5.30 -29.60 -2.21
CA GLY A 76 -6.34 -30.56 -1.83
C GLY A 76 -6.89 -31.36 -3.02
N TYR A 77 -7.09 -30.71 -4.17
CA TYR A 77 -7.47 -31.44 -5.40
C TYR A 77 -6.34 -32.33 -5.92
N SER A 78 -5.08 -31.91 -5.79
CA SER A 78 -3.93 -32.72 -6.18
C SER A 78 -3.79 -33.98 -5.30
N GLU A 79 -4.05 -33.85 -4.00
CA GLU A 79 -4.09 -34.97 -3.06
C GLU A 79 -5.25 -35.91 -3.42
N ALA A 80 -6.45 -35.37 -3.67
CA ALA A 80 -7.60 -36.16 -4.09
C ALA A 80 -7.36 -36.91 -5.43
N LEU A 81 -6.62 -36.32 -6.37
CA LEU A 81 -6.23 -37.00 -7.61
C LEU A 81 -5.24 -38.13 -7.32
N ASN A 82 -4.25 -37.88 -6.46
CA ASN A 82 -3.26 -38.89 -6.07
C ASN A 82 -3.91 -40.09 -5.37
N ASP A 83 -4.94 -39.83 -4.56
CA ASP A 83 -5.71 -40.85 -3.86
C ASP A 83 -6.79 -41.51 -4.75
N ASN A 84 -6.80 -41.19 -6.06
CA ASN A 84 -7.79 -41.63 -7.05
C ASN A 84 -9.26 -41.34 -6.67
N VAL A 85 -9.48 -40.32 -5.84
CA VAL A 85 -10.81 -39.85 -5.42
C VAL A 85 -11.49 -39.05 -6.53
N ILE A 86 -10.71 -38.29 -7.31
CA ILE A 86 -11.19 -37.53 -8.46
C ILE A 86 -10.49 -37.96 -9.74
N SER A 87 -11.14 -37.73 -10.89
CA SER A 87 -10.52 -37.99 -12.20
C SER A 87 -9.52 -36.89 -12.58
N LYS A 88 -8.60 -37.21 -13.49
CA LYS A 88 -7.66 -36.23 -14.05
C LYS A 88 -8.37 -35.04 -14.72
N ASP A 89 -9.46 -35.32 -15.44
CA ASP A 89 -10.24 -34.27 -16.12
C ASP A 89 -10.91 -33.33 -15.12
N GLU A 90 -11.43 -33.88 -14.02
CA GLU A 90 -12.03 -33.11 -12.93
C GLU A 90 -10.99 -32.26 -12.18
N PHE A 91 -9.79 -32.80 -11.96
CA PHE A 91 -8.67 -32.03 -11.44
C PHE A 91 -8.29 -30.86 -12.36
N GLU A 92 -8.13 -31.10 -13.66
CA GLU A 92 -7.75 -30.06 -14.63
C GLU A 92 -8.80 -28.93 -14.73
N GLN A 93 -10.09 -29.27 -14.68
CA GLN A 93 -11.17 -28.28 -14.65
C GLN A 93 -11.14 -27.43 -13.37
N ASN A 94 -11.01 -28.06 -12.20
CA ASN A 94 -10.94 -27.36 -10.93
C ASN A 94 -9.68 -26.50 -10.81
N LEU A 95 -8.54 -27.00 -11.29
CA LEU A 95 -7.29 -26.25 -11.38
C LEU A 95 -7.45 -24.98 -12.22
N LYS A 96 -8.07 -25.10 -13.40
CA LYS A 96 -8.30 -23.96 -14.29
C LYS A 96 -9.19 -22.91 -13.65
N LEU A 97 -10.28 -23.31 -13.00
CA LEU A 97 -11.18 -22.40 -12.28
C LEU A 97 -10.46 -21.64 -11.17
N GLU A 98 -9.61 -22.33 -10.41
CA GLU A 98 -8.90 -21.72 -9.29
C GLU A 98 -7.75 -20.81 -9.76
N ILE A 99 -7.08 -21.16 -10.86
CA ILE A 99 -6.12 -20.27 -11.54
C ILE A 99 -6.81 -19.02 -12.07
N ASP A 100 -7.97 -19.14 -12.72
CA ASP A 100 -8.72 -18.00 -13.23
C ASP A 100 -9.16 -17.06 -12.10
N LYS A 101 -9.56 -17.59 -10.93
CA LYS A 101 -9.83 -16.78 -9.73
C LYS A 101 -8.59 -16.02 -9.25
N MET A 102 -7.43 -16.68 -9.18
CA MET A 102 -6.18 -16.02 -8.79
C MET A 102 -5.79 -14.91 -9.76
N VAL A 103 -5.86 -15.18 -11.07
CA VAL A 103 -5.55 -14.19 -12.12
C VAL A 103 -6.51 -13.00 -12.05
N ASN A 104 -7.80 -13.24 -11.84
CA ASN A 104 -8.78 -12.17 -11.71
C ASN A 104 -8.56 -11.32 -10.45
N SER A 105 -8.22 -11.93 -9.31
CA SER A 105 -7.85 -11.21 -8.08
C SER A 105 -6.65 -10.29 -8.32
N ILE A 106 -5.57 -10.81 -8.93
CA ILE A 106 -4.37 -10.03 -9.26
C ILE A 106 -4.67 -8.92 -10.26
N ARG A 107 -5.46 -9.21 -11.31
CA ARG A 107 -5.82 -8.22 -12.35
C ARG A 107 -6.66 -7.09 -11.77
N SER A 108 -7.58 -7.40 -10.85
CA SER A 108 -8.43 -6.39 -10.21
C SER A 108 -7.65 -5.34 -9.40
N ASP A 109 -6.47 -5.72 -8.90
CA ASP A 109 -5.56 -4.83 -8.16
C ASP A 109 -4.57 -4.08 -9.06
N LEU A 110 -4.19 -4.64 -10.21
CA LEU A 110 -3.24 -4.01 -11.15
C LEU A 110 -3.86 -2.96 -12.09
N TYR A 111 -5.15 -3.06 -12.39
CA TYR A 111 -5.83 -2.25 -13.42
C TYR A 111 -6.96 -1.36 -12.89
N LYS A 112 -6.90 -0.95 -11.62
CA LYS A 112 -7.79 0.07 -11.03
C LYS A 112 -7.13 1.44 -10.95
#